data_AF-A0A1V5H5T5-F1
#
_entry.id   AF-A0A1V5H5T5-F1
#
_cell.length_a   1.000
_cell.length_b   1.000
_cell.length_c   1.000
_cell.angle_alpha   90.00
_cell.angle_beta   90.00
_cell.angle_gamma   90.00
#
_symmetry.space_group_name_H-M   'P 1'
#
loop_
_entity.id
_entity.type
_entity.pdbx_description
1 polymer ?
#
loop_
_entity_poly.entity_id
_entity_poly.type
_entity_poly.pdbx_seq_one_letter_code
_entity_poly.pdbx_strand_id
1 'polypeptide(L)'
;MRNADKVILIIISFLILSPAMGFAASVVVSWNANTESDLAGYIVYYGTRSGNYTASVDTGNVTRYQFNNVQTGVTYYVAVSAYDTSGNESELSDEASIYVSSSPTQVKPTISLLSPQNGATVSTNPLFSWSGSGMVRYKVLASLDNRTYYTIYTGSGTSCRLSSSNWNGAIRSGARVYWYVQGTASDGKVYKSSVFTFRKR
;
A
#
# COMPACT_ATOMS: atom_id res chain seq x y z
N MET A 1 -45.62 -25.07 -9.93
CA MET A 1 -44.46 -24.21 -10.19
C MET A 1 -43.68 -24.16 -8.89
N ARG A 2 -42.48 -24.75 -8.85
CA ARG A 2 -41.60 -24.64 -7.67
C ARG A 2 -40.84 -23.33 -7.84
N ASN A 3 -40.94 -22.44 -6.87
CA ASN A 3 -40.09 -21.25 -6.83
C ASN A 3 -38.65 -21.73 -6.64
N ALA A 4 -37.69 -21.07 -7.30
CA ALA A 4 -36.28 -21.28 -7.01
C ALA A 4 -36.04 -21.08 -5.50
N ASP A 5 -35.40 -22.06 -4.87
CA ASP A 5 -35.14 -22.02 -3.43
C ASP A 5 -34.22 -20.84 -3.08
N LYS A 6 -34.38 -20.28 -1.88
CA LYS A 6 -33.60 -19.14 -1.41
C LYS A 6 -32.11 -19.46 -1.45
N VAL A 7 -31.32 -18.56 -2.04
CA VAL A 7 -29.86 -18.59 -1.95
C VAL A 7 -29.46 -18.47 -0.47
N ILE A 8 -29.01 -19.57 0.15
CA ILE A 8 -28.50 -19.58 1.53
C ILE A 8 -27.02 -19.16 1.51
N LEU A 9 -26.74 -17.97 2.04
CA LEU A 9 -25.43 -17.30 2.10
C LEU A 9 -24.43 -18.06 3.00
N ILE A 10 -23.11 -17.93 2.74
CA ILE A 10 -22.04 -17.76 3.75
C ILE A 10 -20.68 -17.39 3.06
N ILE A 11 -20.12 -16.25 3.51
CA ILE A 11 -18.83 -15.58 3.20
C ILE A 11 -18.68 -14.87 1.84
N ILE A 12 -18.91 -13.55 1.88
CA ILE A 12 -18.46 -12.61 0.85
C ILE A 12 -17.05 -12.17 1.21
N SER A 13 -16.06 -12.80 0.59
CA SER A 13 -14.65 -12.44 0.73
C SER A 13 -14.35 -11.28 -0.22
N PHE A 14 -14.37 -10.06 0.32
CA PHE A 14 -13.95 -8.87 -0.42
C PHE A 14 -12.42 -8.79 -0.48
N LEU A 15 -11.85 -8.95 -1.68
CA LEU A 15 -10.44 -8.68 -1.93
C LEU A 15 -10.31 -7.40 -2.76
N ILE A 16 -9.67 -6.38 -2.18
CA ILE A 16 -9.30 -5.16 -2.89
C ILE A 16 -7.96 -5.41 -3.58
N LEU A 17 -7.95 -5.45 -4.92
CA LEU A 17 -6.70 -5.34 -5.68
C LEU A 17 -6.44 -3.86 -5.97
N SER A 18 -5.49 -3.28 -5.24
CA SER A 18 -5.00 -1.92 -5.46
C SER A 18 -3.90 -1.94 -6.53
N PRO A 19 -4.10 -1.37 -7.72
CA PRO A 19 -3.03 -1.23 -8.69
C PRO A 19 -2.03 -0.16 -8.23
N ALA A 20 -0.75 -0.38 -8.55
CA ALA A 20 0.30 0.61 -8.35
C ALA A 20 0.09 1.78 -9.33
N MET A 21 -0.34 2.94 -8.81
CA MET A 21 -0.53 4.22 -9.51
C MET A 21 -1.47 4.21 -10.73
N GLY A 22 -2.59 4.95 -10.62
CA GLY A 22 -3.34 5.47 -11.78
C GLY A 22 -4.45 4.58 -12.34
N PHE A 23 -4.68 3.39 -11.82
CA PHE A 23 -5.84 2.57 -12.18
C PHE A 23 -6.88 2.60 -11.04
N ALA A 24 -8.16 2.68 -11.40
CA ALA A 24 -9.24 2.64 -10.43
C ALA A 24 -9.29 1.27 -9.74
N ALA A 25 -9.67 1.24 -8.45
CA ALA A 25 -9.72 0.01 -7.67
C ALA A 25 -10.77 -0.97 -8.25
N SER A 26 -10.65 -2.25 -7.88
CA SER A 26 -11.61 -3.29 -8.26
C SER A 26 -12.12 -4.01 -7.01
N VAL A 27 -13.36 -4.49 -7.10
CA VAL A 27 -14.02 -5.29 -6.05
C VAL A 27 -14.34 -6.65 -6.63
N VAL A 28 -13.92 -7.69 -5.92
CA VAL A 28 -14.26 -9.08 -6.21
C VAL A 28 -15.37 -9.51 -5.25
N VAL A 29 -16.41 -10.11 -5.81
CA VAL A 29 -17.53 -10.73 -5.10
C VAL A 29 -17.52 -12.21 -5.45
N SER A 30 -17.75 -13.05 -4.44
CA SER A 30 -17.90 -14.49 -4.60
C SER A 30 -19.04 -15.00 -3.74
N TRP A 31 -19.73 -16.05 -4.21
CA TRP A 31 -20.85 -16.68 -3.54
C TRP A 31 -20.74 -18.21 -3.62
N ASN A 32 -21.53 -18.93 -2.81
CA ASN A 32 -21.59 -20.39 -2.89
C ASN A 32 -22.51 -20.81 -4.04
N ALA A 33 -22.16 -21.90 -4.70
CA ALA A 33 -23.03 -22.50 -5.71
C ALA A 33 -24.29 -23.09 -5.08
N ASN A 34 -25.40 -22.94 -5.78
CA ASN A 34 -26.66 -23.63 -5.58
C ASN A 34 -26.49 -25.09 -6.06
N THR A 35 -27.27 -26.00 -5.50
CA THR A 35 -27.19 -27.45 -5.78
C THR A 35 -28.36 -27.98 -6.61
N GLU A 36 -29.30 -27.10 -6.93
CA GLU A 36 -30.50 -27.35 -7.70
C GLU A 36 -30.13 -27.78 -9.13
N SER A 37 -30.75 -28.86 -9.61
CA SER A 37 -30.43 -29.45 -10.92
C SER A 37 -30.81 -28.56 -12.10
N ASP A 38 -31.72 -27.62 -11.89
CA ASP A 38 -32.27 -26.69 -12.87
C ASP A 38 -31.62 -25.29 -12.79
N LEU A 39 -30.58 -25.09 -11.97
CA LEU A 39 -29.80 -23.85 -11.91
C LEU A 39 -29.18 -23.53 -13.27
N ALA A 40 -29.48 -22.33 -13.80
CA ALA A 40 -28.90 -21.84 -15.05
C ALA A 40 -27.80 -20.78 -14.83
N GLY A 41 -27.91 -19.95 -13.80
CA GLY A 41 -26.90 -18.94 -13.50
C GLY A 41 -27.27 -17.95 -12.41
N TYR A 42 -26.53 -16.85 -12.36
CA TYR A 42 -26.62 -15.83 -11.32
C TYR A 42 -26.62 -14.41 -11.86
N ILE A 43 -27.36 -13.52 -11.21
CA ILE A 43 -27.31 -12.07 -11.45
C ILE A 43 -26.76 -11.38 -10.21
N VAL A 44 -25.73 -10.56 -10.40
CA VAL A 44 -25.12 -9.74 -9.35
C VAL A 44 -25.67 -8.32 -9.43
N TYR A 45 -26.23 -7.84 -8.33
CA TYR A 45 -26.77 -6.48 -8.17
C TYR A 45 -25.83 -5.67 -7.29
N TYR A 46 -25.49 -4.45 -7.69
CA TYR A 46 -24.66 -3.57 -6.87
C TYR A 46 -25.01 -2.08 -7.01
N GLY A 47 -24.73 -1.32 -5.95
CA GLY A 47 -24.99 0.12 -5.87
C GLY A 47 -24.24 0.77 -4.71
N THR A 48 -24.40 2.08 -4.55
CA THR A 48 -23.74 2.85 -3.47
C THR A 48 -24.69 3.19 -2.31
N ARG A 49 -25.93 2.70 -2.36
CA ARG A 49 -26.95 2.85 -1.32
C ARG A 49 -27.54 1.49 -0.98
N SER A 50 -27.65 1.20 0.32
CA SER A 50 -28.29 -0.02 0.82
C SER A 50 -29.71 -0.14 0.29
N GLY A 51 -30.07 -1.32 -0.20
CA GLY A 51 -31.36 -1.64 -0.81
C GLY A 51 -31.64 -0.97 -2.15
N ASN A 52 -30.69 -0.23 -2.73
CA ASN A 52 -30.84 0.44 -4.02
C ASN A 52 -29.63 0.15 -4.93
N TYR A 53 -29.79 -0.88 -5.75
CA TYR A 53 -28.79 -1.32 -6.71
C TYR A 53 -29.01 -0.60 -8.05
N THR A 54 -28.01 0.18 -8.48
CA THR A 54 -28.06 0.95 -9.73
C THR A 54 -27.52 0.17 -10.93
N ALA A 55 -26.91 -0.98 -10.68
CA ALA A 55 -26.35 -1.85 -11.71
C ALA A 55 -26.67 -3.32 -11.40
N SER A 56 -26.86 -4.09 -12.46
CA SER A 56 -26.96 -5.55 -12.42
C SER A 56 -26.15 -6.18 -13.54
N VAL A 57 -25.63 -7.38 -13.30
CA VAL A 57 -24.82 -8.13 -14.27
C VAL A 57 -25.21 -9.59 -14.20
N ASP A 58 -25.65 -10.15 -15.33
CA ASP A 58 -25.75 -11.60 -15.49
C ASP A 58 -24.34 -12.18 -15.63
N THR A 59 -24.02 -13.10 -14.73
CA THR A 59 -22.71 -13.74 -14.64
C THR A 59 -22.73 -15.17 -15.18
N GLY A 60 -23.91 -15.69 -15.53
CA GLY A 60 -24.11 -17.08 -15.89
C GLY A 60 -23.79 -18.02 -14.74
N ASN A 61 -23.40 -19.26 -15.04
CA ASN A 61 -23.10 -20.29 -14.05
C ASN A 61 -21.66 -20.18 -13.50
N VAL A 62 -21.34 -19.04 -12.90
CA VAL A 62 -20.09 -18.82 -12.15
C VAL A 62 -20.42 -18.40 -10.73
N THR A 63 -19.44 -18.52 -9.83
CA THR A 63 -19.60 -18.19 -8.40
C THR A 63 -18.74 -17.01 -7.97
N ARG A 64 -18.23 -16.24 -8.94
CA ARG A 64 -17.33 -15.12 -8.71
C ARG A 64 -17.46 -14.09 -9.82
N TYR A 65 -17.49 -12.82 -9.43
CA TYR A 65 -17.48 -11.69 -10.33
C TYR A 65 -16.57 -10.57 -9.83
N GLN A 66 -15.90 -9.88 -10.75
CA GLN A 66 -15.07 -8.71 -10.45
C GLN A 66 -15.63 -7.52 -11.22
N PHE A 67 -16.02 -6.48 -10.50
CA PHE A 67 -16.29 -5.18 -11.12
C PHE A 67 -15.14 -4.22 -10.86
N ASN A 68 -14.79 -3.50 -11.92
CA ASN A 68 -13.67 -2.57 -11.97
C ASN A 68 -14.16 -1.13 -11.84
N ASN A 69 -13.23 -0.19 -11.81
CA ASN A 69 -13.54 1.24 -11.79
C ASN A 69 -14.33 1.70 -10.55
N VAL A 70 -14.13 1.05 -9.40
CA VAL A 70 -14.79 1.48 -8.17
C VAL A 70 -14.15 2.75 -7.61
N GLN A 71 -14.99 3.62 -7.08
CA GLN A 71 -14.55 4.87 -6.47
C GLN A 71 -14.03 4.62 -5.06
N THR A 72 -12.87 5.19 -4.78
CA THR A 72 -12.29 5.17 -3.44
C THR A 72 -13.07 6.07 -2.49
N GLY A 73 -13.20 5.67 -1.23
CA GLY A 73 -13.97 6.37 -0.21
C GLY A 73 -15.48 6.11 -0.28
N VAL A 74 -15.91 5.18 -1.13
CA VAL A 74 -17.32 4.84 -1.34
C VAL A 74 -17.61 3.44 -0.79
N THR A 75 -18.77 3.28 -0.14
CA THR A 75 -19.31 1.97 0.23
C THR A 75 -20.17 1.45 -0.92
N TYR A 76 -19.87 0.23 -1.37
CA TYR A 76 -20.69 -0.50 -2.32
C TYR A 76 -21.50 -1.56 -1.60
N TYR A 77 -22.77 -1.68 -1.96
CA TYR A 77 -23.71 -2.70 -1.49
C TYR A 77 -23.97 -3.68 -2.63
N VAL A 78 -23.99 -4.96 -2.33
CA VAL A 78 -24.08 -6.05 -3.32
C VAL A 78 -25.05 -7.13 -2.82
N ALA A 79 -25.90 -7.61 -3.73
CA ALA A 79 -26.71 -8.81 -3.54
C ALA A 79 -26.68 -9.67 -4.81
N VAL A 80 -27.02 -10.95 -4.67
CA VAL A 80 -27.02 -11.92 -5.78
C VAL A 80 -28.36 -12.65 -5.83
N SER A 81 -28.89 -12.91 -7.02
CA SER A 81 -29.98 -13.86 -7.24
C SER A 81 -29.51 -15.02 -8.12
N ALA A 82 -30.21 -16.14 -8.05
CA ALA A 82 -30.06 -17.26 -8.98
C ALA A 82 -31.25 -17.28 -9.94
N TYR A 83 -31.05 -17.82 -11.15
CA TYR A 83 -32.14 -18.11 -12.07
C TYR A 83 -32.07 -19.54 -12.60
N ASP A 84 -33.23 -20.14 -12.82
CA ASP A 84 -33.36 -21.50 -13.36
C ASP A 84 -33.31 -21.52 -14.90
N THR A 85 -33.25 -22.72 -15.48
CA THR A 85 -33.29 -22.95 -16.95
C THR A 85 -34.58 -22.50 -17.63
N SER A 86 -35.63 -22.21 -16.86
CA SER A 86 -36.89 -21.62 -17.35
C SER A 86 -36.90 -20.08 -17.25
N GLY A 87 -35.84 -19.48 -16.70
CA GLY A 87 -35.70 -18.04 -16.49
C GLY A 87 -36.38 -17.51 -15.23
N ASN A 88 -36.80 -18.36 -14.29
CA ASN A 88 -37.35 -17.89 -13.03
C ASN A 88 -36.24 -17.45 -12.09
N GLU A 89 -36.29 -16.21 -11.63
CA GLU A 89 -35.32 -15.63 -10.70
C GLU A 89 -35.75 -15.83 -9.23
N SER A 90 -34.78 -16.10 -8.36
CA SER A 90 -34.97 -16.22 -6.92
C SER A 90 -35.16 -14.86 -6.24
N GLU A 91 -35.50 -14.88 -4.95
CA GLU A 91 -35.26 -13.71 -4.10
C GLU A 91 -33.75 -13.36 -4.05
N LEU A 92 -33.44 -12.08 -3.78
CA LEU A 92 -32.07 -11.64 -3.56
C LEU A 92 -31.50 -12.28 -2.28
N SER A 93 -30.19 -12.51 -2.31
CA SER A 93 -29.41 -12.83 -1.11
C SER A 93 -29.49 -11.72 -0.06
N ASP A 94 -29.01 -12.03 1.14
CA ASP A 94 -28.65 -10.98 2.11
C ASP A 94 -27.66 -10.00 1.46
N GLU A 95 -27.86 -8.72 1.74
CA GLU A 95 -27.00 -7.66 1.24
C GLU A 95 -25.65 -7.69 1.96
N ALA A 96 -24.57 -7.54 1.21
CA ALA A 96 -23.26 -7.25 1.77
C ALA A 96 -22.75 -5.90 1.33
N SER A 97 -21.91 -5.31 2.17
CA SER A 97 -21.29 -4.02 1.90
C SER A 97 -19.77 -4.10 1.97
N ILE A 98 -19.10 -3.37 1.08
CA ILE A 98 -17.65 -3.13 1.12
C ILE A 98 -17.35 -1.64 1.05
N TYR A 99 -16.55 -1.16 2.00
CA TYR A 99 -15.95 0.17 1.92
C TYR A 99 -14.64 0.12 1.12
N VAL A 100 -14.58 0.83 -0.01
CA VAL A 100 -13.39 0.89 -0.87
C VAL A 100 -12.41 1.89 -0.29
N SER A 101 -11.53 1.42 0.60
CA SER A 101 -10.52 2.28 1.23
C SER A 101 -9.40 2.68 0.26
N SER A 102 -8.87 3.89 0.43
CA SER A 102 -7.71 4.44 -0.30
C SER A 102 -6.37 3.87 0.15
N SER A 103 -6.31 2.62 0.61
CA SER A 103 -5.05 2.03 1.04
C SER A 103 -4.44 1.20 -0.09
N PRO A 104 -3.49 1.74 -0.87
CA PRO A 104 -2.35 0.88 -1.19
C PRO A 104 -1.74 0.52 0.17
N THR A 105 -1.18 -0.68 0.30
CA THR A 105 -0.35 -1.05 1.44
C THR A 105 0.77 0.00 1.55
N GLN A 106 0.54 1.10 2.26
CA GLN A 106 1.50 2.16 2.42
C GLN A 106 2.51 1.58 3.38
N VAL A 107 3.55 0.94 2.82
CA VAL A 107 4.76 0.62 3.57
C VAL A 107 5.19 1.96 4.14
N LYS A 108 4.99 2.14 5.45
CA LYS A 108 5.29 3.40 6.14
C LYS A 108 6.70 3.79 5.68
N PRO A 109 6.89 4.96 5.05
CA PRO A 109 8.19 5.29 4.50
C PRO A 109 9.22 5.33 5.64
N THR A 110 10.23 4.47 5.55
CA THR A 110 11.25 4.28 6.60
C THR A 110 12.63 4.46 6.04
N ILE A 111 13.53 5.00 6.86
CA ILE A 111 14.95 5.17 6.55
C ILE A 111 15.74 4.55 7.70
N SER A 112 16.63 3.61 7.39
CA SER A 112 17.48 2.92 8.36
C SER A 112 18.95 3.20 8.06
N LEU A 113 19.70 3.66 9.06
CA LEU A 113 21.13 3.96 8.93
C LEU A 113 21.95 2.70 9.19
N LEU A 114 22.93 2.43 8.32
CA LEU A 114 23.72 1.19 8.33
C LEU A 114 25.20 1.43 8.62
N SER A 115 25.75 2.58 8.24
CA SER A 115 27.14 2.93 8.57
C SER A 115 27.36 4.43 8.41
N PRO A 116 28.20 5.08 9.25
CA PRO A 116 28.74 4.56 10.52
C PRO A 116 27.65 4.26 11.56
N GLN A 117 27.80 3.19 12.34
CA GLN A 117 26.85 2.83 13.40
C GLN A 117 26.80 3.89 14.51
N ASN A 118 25.66 3.98 15.20
CA ASN A 118 25.48 4.98 16.26
C ASN A 118 26.48 4.76 17.41
N GLY A 119 27.24 5.80 17.75
CA GLY A 119 28.30 5.76 18.75
C GLY A 119 29.64 5.20 18.28
N ALA A 120 29.79 4.86 16.99
CA ALA A 120 31.02 4.25 16.48
C ALA A 120 32.24 5.17 16.61
N THR A 121 33.44 4.58 16.68
CA THR A 121 34.71 5.30 16.51
C THR A 121 35.33 4.91 15.17
N VAL A 122 35.67 5.89 14.36
CA VAL A 122 36.09 5.71 12.97
C VAL A 122 37.47 6.33 12.77
N SER A 123 38.43 5.52 12.30
CA SER A 123 39.82 5.96 12.06
C SER A 123 40.11 6.35 10.61
N THR A 124 39.27 5.93 9.66
CA THR A 124 39.42 6.17 8.23
C THR A 124 38.20 6.89 7.66
N ASN A 125 38.30 7.46 6.47
CA ASN A 125 37.17 8.17 5.85
C ASN A 125 35.94 7.24 5.72
N PRO A 126 34.84 7.49 6.44
CA PRO A 126 33.71 6.57 6.48
C PRO A 126 32.95 6.54 5.15
N LEU A 127 32.46 5.34 4.82
CA LEU A 127 31.34 5.18 3.88
C LEU A 127 30.05 5.33 4.68
N PHE A 128 29.26 6.34 4.35
CA PHE A 128 27.90 6.48 4.84
C PHE A 128 27.01 5.55 4.03
N SER A 129 26.20 4.73 4.69
CA SER A 129 25.23 3.85 4.03
C SER A 129 23.92 3.77 4.80
N TRP A 130 22.84 3.58 4.07
CA TRP A 130 21.47 3.52 4.59
C TRP A 130 20.61 2.63 3.70
N SER A 131 19.43 2.28 4.18
CA SER A 131 18.34 1.76 3.35
C SER A 131 17.13 2.67 3.50
N GLY A 132 16.31 2.75 2.44
CA GLY A 132 15.06 3.50 2.47
C GLY A 132 13.98 2.77 1.70
N SER A 133 12.78 2.74 2.28
CA SER A 133 11.57 2.21 1.65
C SER A 133 10.63 3.36 1.31
N GLY A 134 10.07 3.35 0.10
CA GLY A 134 9.15 4.39 -0.37
C GLY A 134 9.82 5.73 -0.70
N MET A 135 11.14 5.78 -0.92
CA MET A 135 11.89 6.99 -1.29
C MET A 135 12.48 6.88 -2.69
N VAL A 136 12.48 7.99 -3.42
CA VAL A 136 13.07 8.12 -4.76
C VAL A 136 14.38 8.91 -4.77
N ARG A 137 14.63 9.72 -3.72
CA ARG A 137 15.86 10.49 -3.54
C ARG A 137 16.24 10.61 -2.08
N TYR A 138 17.53 10.86 -1.84
CA TYR A 138 18.12 11.03 -0.53
C TYR A 138 19.02 12.26 -0.47
N LYS A 139 19.09 12.85 0.72
CA LYS A 139 20.12 13.79 1.15
C LYS A 139 20.76 13.25 2.42
N VAL A 140 22.09 13.26 2.48
CA VAL A 140 22.81 12.95 3.71
C VAL A 140 23.27 14.26 4.31
N LEU A 141 22.97 14.47 5.59
CA LEU A 141 23.31 15.68 6.32
C LEU A 141 24.22 15.34 7.49
N ALA A 142 25.26 16.15 7.70
CA ALA A 142 26.22 15.99 8.77
C ALA A 142 26.48 17.31 9.52
N SER A 143 26.81 17.21 10.80
CA SER A 143 27.02 18.33 11.72
C SER A 143 28.10 17.99 12.75
N LEU A 144 28.82 19.00 13.23
CA LEU A 144 29.78 18.88 14.34
C LEU A 144 29.23 19.36 15.68
N ASP A 145 28.13 20.13 15.67
CA ASP A 145 27.53 20.77 16.83
C ASP A 145 26.11 20.25 17.16
N ASN A 146 25.58 19.34 16.35
CA ASN A 146 24.20 18.84 16.41
C ASN A 146 23.13 19.95 16.26
N ARG A 147 23.50 21.08 15.65
CA ARG A 147 22.61 22.24 15.43
C ARG A 147 22.61 22.65 13.97
N THR A 148 23.80 22.83 13.40
CA THR A 148 23.99 23.27 12.02
C THR A 148 24.37 22.07 11.15
N TYR A 149 23.49 21.70 10.23
CA TYR A 149 23.68 20.55 9.34
C TYR A 149 24.03 20.99 7.92
N TYR A 150 25.07 20.37 7.37
CA TYR A 150 25.51 20.57 5.99
C TYR A 150 25.17 19.34 5.16
N THR A 151 24.72 19.56 3.93
CA THR A 151 24.44 18.46 2.99
C THR A 151 25.75 17.93 2.42
N ILE A 152 26.04 16.65 2.63
CA ILE A 152 27.24 15.98 2.12
C ILE A 152 26.96 15.09 0.91
N TYR A 153 25.68 14.79 0.64
CA TYR A 153 25.25 14.02 -0.53
C TYR A 153 23.84 14.40 -0.95
N THR A 154 23.57 14.36 -2.25
CA THR A 154 22.22 14.38 -2.83
C THR A 154 22.20 13.41 -4.01
N GLY A 155 21.24 12.49 -4.04
CA GLY A 155 21.11 11.52 -5.13
C GLY A 155 20.13 10.40 -4.82
N SER A 156 20.05 9.39 -5.69
CA SER A 156 19.19 8.22 -5.52
C SER A 156 19.92 7.00 -4.94
N GLY A 157 21.25 7.05 -4.86
CA GLY A 157 22.05 5.98 -4.25
C GLY A 157 21.80 5.84 -2.76
N THR A 158 22.21 4.71 -2.20
CA THR A 158 22.04 4.36 -0.77
C THR A 158 23.35 4.38 0.01
N SER A 159 24.39 4.94 -0.59
CA SER A 159 25.66 5.19 0.07
C SER A 159 26.40 6.38 -0.52
N CYS A 160 27.24 7.01 0.30
CA CYS A 160 28.14 8.06 -0.14
C CYS A 160 29.40 8.09 0.72
N ARG A 161 30.53 8.52 0.16
CA ARG A 161 31.74 8.82 0.94
C ARG A 161 31.82 10.31 1.24
N LEU A 162 32.35 10.65 2.41
CA LEU A 162 32.71 12.03 2.69
C LEU A 162 33.88 12.44 1.77
N SER A 163 33.94 13.71 1.38
CA SER A 163 35.11 14.22 0.67
C SER A 163 36.36 14.10 1.57
N SER A 164 37.49 13.71 0.98
CA SER A 164 38.75 13.57 1.71
C SER A 164 39.21 14.90 2.32
N SER A 165 38.88 16.02 1.69
CA SER A 165 39.16 17.37 2.23
C SER A 165 38.38 17.66 3.51
N ASN A 166 37.08 17.30 3.56
CA ASN A 166 36.28 17.45 4.78
C ASN A 166 36.77 16.50 5.87
N TRP A 167 37.09 15.24 5.51
CA TRP A 167 37.59 14.26 6.46
C TRP A 167 38.93 14.65 7.07
N ASN A 168 39.92 15.04 6.26
CA ASN A 168 41.28 15.31 6.73
C ASN A 168 41.48 16.73 7.26
N GLY A 169 40.66 17.69 6.80
CA GLY A 169 40.76 19.11 7.20
C GLY A 169 39.72 19.51 8.24
N ALA A 170 38.45 19.56 7.82
CA ALA A 170 37.39 20.14 8.64
C ALA A 170 37.09 19.33 9.92
N ILE A 171 37.15 17.99 9.83
CA ILE A 171 36.87 17.10 10.96
C ILE A 171 38.18 16.76 11.68
N ARG A 172 38.38 17.34 12.86
CA ARG A 172 39.55 17.09 13.72
C ARG A 172 39.48 15.71 14.39
N SER A 173 40.63 15.13 14.74
CA SER A 173 40.67 13.93 15.61
C SER A 173 39.98 14.23 16.95
N GLY A 174 39.26 13.24 17.48
CA GLY A 174 38.40 13.38 18.66
C GLY A 174 37.05 14.07 18.42
N ALA A 175 36.83 14.67 17.24
CA ALA A 175 35.57 15.30 16.92
C ALA A 175 34.42 14.29 16.88
N ARG A 176 33.28 14.67 17.43
CA ARG A 176 32.02 13.95 17.31
C ARG A 176 31.25 14.51 16.12
N VAL A 177 30.83 13.63 15.22
CA VAL A 177 30.02 13.95 14.05
C VAL A 177 28.61 13.42 14.30
N TYR A 178 27.61 14.22 13.98
CA TYR A 178 26.19 13.87 13.99
C TYR A 178 25.73 13.81 12.55
N TRP A 179 24.96 12.79 12.19
CA TRP A 179 24.49 12.64 10.82
C TRP A 179 23.13 11.97 10.75
N TYR A 180 22.36 12.30 9.73
CA TYR A 180 21.10 11.65 9.43
C TYR A 180 20.83 11.68 7.92
N VAL A 181 19.86 10.89 7.49
CA VAL A 181 19.43 10.84 6.10
C VAL A 181 18.02 11.39 5.99
N GLN A 182 17.82 12.24 4.99
CA GLN A 182 16.52 12.72 4.56
C GLN A 182 16.16 12.01 3.25
N GLY A 183 14.99 11.38 3.20
CA GLY A 183 14.44 10.75 2.01
C GLY A 183 13.27 11.58 1.46
N THR A 184 13.13 11.62 0.14
CA THR A 184 11.98 12.20 -0.55
C THR A 184 11.23 11.10 -1.27
N ALA A 185 9.94 10.96 -0.97
CA ALA A 185 9.04 10.01 -1.62
C ALA A 185 8.57 10.53 -2.99
N SER A 186 7.96 9.65 -3.80
CA SER A 186 7.46 10.00 -5.14
C SER A 186 6.35 11.05 -5.11
N ASP A 187 5.63 11.17 -3.99
CA ASP A 187 4.61 12.21 -3.75
C ASP A 187 5.21 13.55 -3.28
N GLY A 188 6.55 13.64 -3.23
CA GLY A 188 7.27 14.83 -2.78
C GLY A 188 7.40 14.98 -1.27
N LYS A 189 6.76 14.11 -0.46
CA LYS A 189 6.90 14.16 1.00
C LYS A 189 8.31 13.81 1.45
N VAL A 190 8.73 14.47 2.51
CA VAL A 190 10.08 14.37 3.07
C VAL A 190 10.05 13.65 4.40
N TYR A 191 10.92 12.67 4.56
CA TYR A 191 11.08 11.86 5.76
C TYR A 191 12.52 11.94 6.26
N LYS A 192 12.72 11.82 7.57
CA LYS A 192 14.05 11.87 8.20
C LYS A 192 14.27 10.62 9.03
N SER A 193 15.49 10.09 9.00
CA SER A 193 15.94 9.08 9.96
C SER A 193 16.17 9.70 11.34
N SER A 194 16.39 8.85 12.34
CA SER A 194 17.07 9.27 13.57
C SER A 194 18.48 9.79 13.27
N VAL A 195 19.01 10.60 14.18
CA VAL A 195 20.39 11.08 14.12
C VAL A 195 21.32 10.02 14.71
N PHE A 196 22.29 9.58 13.93
CA PHE A 196 23.40 8.76 14.42
C PHE A 196 24.61 9.65 14.69
N THR A 197 25.47 9.19 15.60
CA THR A 197 26.74 9.84 15.87
C THR A 197 27.92 8.90 15.69
N PHE A 198 29.08 9.44 15.36
CA PHE A 198 30.35 8.72 15.45
C PHE A 198 31.47 9.68 15.87
N ARG A 199 32.59 9.15 16.36
CA ARG A 199 33.80 9.92 16.71
C ARG A 199 34.92 9.61 15.73
N LYS A 200 35.64 10.63 15.29
CA LYS A 200 36.89 10.43 14.55
C LYS A 200 38.00 10.08 15.55
N ARG A 201 38.75 9.02 15.28
CA ARG A 201 39.97 8.69 16.03
C ARG A 201 41.09 9.66 15.71
#